data_AF-A0A925FQ32-F1
#
_entry.id   AF-A0A925FQ32-F1
#
_cell.length_a   1.000
_cell.length_b   1.000
_cell.length_c   1.000
_cell.angle_alpha   90.00
_cell.angle_beta   90.00
_cell.angle_gamma   90.00
#
_symmetry.space_group_name_H-M   'P 1'
#
loop_
_entity.id
_entity.type
_entity.pdbx_description
1 polymer ?
#
loop_
_entity_poly.entity_id
_entity_poly.type
_entity_poly.pdbx_seq_one_letter_code
_entity_poly.pdbx_strand_id
1 'polypeptide(L)'
;MTRAEEIHQSITDEEMDEIHKSVTRADDIEEVHAQIPLAEVLRSLFRHPKQIITRWNWKSALLGAILRASFYFTVYKASKESWAVTLTAVLVELSFRFFTSGISGAIVQSFRRARPAWLATLIVTISLPIFSHTIEFVSHYAQEQYFNDIFAASENKARQKAFAISVLFSALSAMFNLFMMRHGVLLVGAGEETKSLGSDLKKIPFLVAEFVTYLPKLILRFIREGKLVFALGVFSAFGFAVGAILGGFRGKWSWAWTTALGSWTILLVWTLIVAFIIRILQMRSKN
;
A
#
# COMPACT_ATOMS: atom_id res chain seq x y z
N MET A 1 19.56 50.75 -18.45
CA MET A 1 18.63 49.78 -17.85
C MET A 1 17.36 50.50 -17.50
N THR A 2 16.28 50.09 -18.14
CA THR A 2 14.96 50.69 -17.96
C THR A 2 14.29 50.07 -16.75
N ARG A 3 13.54 50.86 -15.96
CA ARG A 3 12.82 50.43 -14.75
C ARG A 3 11.95 49.16 -14.95
N ALA A 4 11.53 48.88 -16.18
CA ALA A 4 10.83 47.66 -16.55
C ALA A 4 11.69 46.40 -16.54
N GLU A 5 12.99 46.50 -16.85
CA GLU A 5 13.94 45.38 -16.81
C GLU A 5 14.28 45.00 -15.36
N GLU A 6 14.46 45.97 -14.46
CA GLU A 6 14.67 45.70 -13.02
C GLU A 6 13.46 45.02 -12.37
N ILE A 7 12.23 45.42 -12.73
CA ILE A 7 11.01 44.81 -12.21
C ILE A 7 10.84 43.38 -12.76
N HIS A 8 11.17 43.16 -14.04
CA HIS A 8 11.05 41.82 -14.62
C HIS A 8 12.11 40.86 -14.04
N GLN A 9 13.31 41.37 -13.77
CA GLN A 9 14.39 40.61 -13.17
C GLN A 9 14.15 40.34 -11.68
N SER A 10 13.58 41.29 -10.93
CA SER A 10 13.20 41.05 -9.52
C SER A 10 12.09 40.03 -9.37
N ILE A 11 11.08 40.03 -10.26
CA ILE A 11 9.97 39.05 -10.23
C ILE A 11 10.47 37.65 -10.58
N THR A 12 11.39 37.53 -11.55
CA THR A 12 11.94 36.21 -11.94
C THR A 12 12.90 35.65 -10.91
N ASP A 13 13.66 36.50 -10.22
CA ASP A 13 14.53 36.07 -9.11
C ASP A 13 13.70 35.69 -7.86
N GLU A 14 12.61 36.41 -7.54
CA GLU A 14 11.69 36.02 -6.46
C GLU A 14 10.96 34.71 -6.76
N GLU A 15 10.41 34.54 -7.98
CA GLU A 15 9.78 33.28 -8.39
C GLU A 15 10.78 32.12 -8.42
N MET A 16 12.01 32.33 -8.88
CA MET A 16 13.05 31.29 -8.85
C MET A 16 13.48 30.94 -7.43
N ASP A 17 13.55 31.90 -6.52
CA ASP A 17 13.92 31.68 -5.12
C ASP A 17 12.76 31.03 -4.34
N GLU A 18 11.50 31.30 -4.72
CA GLU A 18 10.30 30.61 -4.24
C GLU A 18 10.23 29.16 -4.75
N ILE A 19 10.61 28.93 -6.02
CA ILE A 19 10.75 27.59 -6.60
C ILE A 19 11.94 26.83 -5.95
N HIS A 20 13.05 27.50 -5.65
CA HIS A 20 14.19 26.88 -4.95
C HIS A 20 13.88 26.58 -3.48
N LYS A 21 13.12 27.44 -2.80
CA LYS A 21 12.60 27.20 -1.45
C LYS A 21 11.54 26.09 -1.42
N SER A 22 10.68 26.00 -2.44
CA SER A 22 9.72 24.90 -2.67
C SER A 22 10.40 23.54 -2.92
N VAL A 23 11.54 23.52 -3.61
CA VAL A 23 12.32 22.29 -3.85
C VAL A 23 13.06 21.82 -2.59
N THR A 24 13.40 22.73 -1.67
CA THR A 24 14.07 22.41 -0.39
C THR A 24 13.10 22.25 0.79
N ARG A 25 11.89 22.79 0.71
CA ARG A 25 10.74 22.51 1.58
C ARG A 25 9.68 21.77 0.77
N ALA A 26 9.86 20.46 0.61
CA ALA A 26 8.86 19.62 -0.02
C ALA A 26 7.48 19.65 0.70
N ASP A 27 7.39 20.25 1.90
CA ASP A 27 6.15 20.51 2.62
C ASP A 27 5.23 21.47 1.82
N ASP A 28 5.81 22.39 1.04
CA ASP A 28 5.06 23.42 0.32
C ASP A 28 4.34 22.86 -0.93
N ILE A 29 4.88 21.84 -1.61
CA ILE A 29 4.22 21.25 -2.81
C ILE A 29 2.91 20.55 -2.42
N GLU A 30 2.90 19.90 -1.25
CA GLU A 30 1.68 19.28 -0.73
C GLU A 30 0.76 20.30 -0.06
N GLU A 31 1.25 21.40 0.52
CA GLU A 31 0.35 22.43 1.07
C GLU A 31 -0.34 23.25 -0.04
N VAL A 32 0.33 23.52 -1.16
CA VAL A 32 -0.17 24.41 -2.22
C VAL A 32 -1.10 23.69 -3.21
N HIS A 33 -0.90 22.39 -3.49
CA HIS A 33 -1.68 21.67 -4.50
C HIS A 33 -2.59 20.59 -3.91
N ALA A 34 -3.91 20.83 -4.03
CA ALA A 34 -4.94 19.86 -3.65
C ALA A 34 -4.89 18.57 -4.50
N GLN A 35 -4.35 18.64 -5.72
CA GLN A 35 -4.21 17.50 -6.64
C GLN A 35 -2.92 17.64 -7.46
N ILE A 36 -2.16 16.55 -7.58
CA ILE A 36 -0.87 16.54 -8.28
C ILE A 36 -0.95 15.56 -9.46
N PRO A 37 -0.56 15.96 -10.69
CA PRO A 37 -0.44 15.03 -11.81
C PRO A 37 0.54 13.89 -11.51
N LEU A 38 0.17 12.66 -11.85
CA LEU A 38 1.00 11.48 -11.61
C LEU A 38 2.42 11.58 -12.17
N ALA A 39 2.56 12.17 -13.36
CA ALA A 39 3.85 12.33 -14.04
C ALA A 39 4.80 13.23 -13.23
N GLU A 40 4.27 14.21 -12.51
CA GLU A 40 5.05 15.12 -11.68
C GLU A 40 5.53 14.43 -10.40
N VAL A 41 4.68 13.62 -9.76
CA VAL A 41 5.08 12.77 -8.62
C VAL A 41 6.23 11.84 -9.02
N LEU A 42 6.11 11.15 -10.16
CA LEU A 42 7.16 10.27 -10.67
C LEU A 42 8.45 11.06 -10.96
N ARG A 43 8.34 12.18 -11.68
CA ARG A 43 9.48 13.04 -12.01
C ARG A 43 10.19 13.54 -10.75
N SER A 44 9.45 13.94 -9.72
CA SER A 44 10.00 14.39 -8.45
C SER A 44 10.76 13.26 -7.74
N LEU A 45 10.16 12.07 -7.63
CA LEU A 45 10.82 10.91 -7.03
C LEU A 45 12.12 10.52 -7.74
N PHE A 46 12.15 10.60 -9.08
CA PHE A 46 13.35 10.32 -9.86
C PHE A 46 14.42 11.41 -9.74
N ARG A 47 14.04 12.69 -9.69
CA ARG A 47 14.99 13.81 -9.58
C ARG A 47 15.51 14.03 -8.16
N HIS A 48 14.73 13.67 -7.15
CA HIS A 48 15.03 13.92 -5.75
C HIS A 48 14.87 12.66 -4.89
N PRO A 49 15.63 11.58 -5.14
CA PRO A 49 15.51 10.33 -4.39
C PRO A 49 15.78 10.48 -2.88
N LYS A 50 16.56 11.51 -2.49
CA LYS A 50 16.80 11.86 -1.08
C LYS A 50 15.50 12.15 -0.31
N GLN A 51 14.44 12.60 -0.99
CA GLN A 51 13.14 12.84 -0.36
C GLN A 51 12.54 11.57 0.26
N ILE A 52 12.82 10.39 -0.28
CA ILE A 52 12.35 9.11 0.26
C ILE A 52 12.99 8.82 1.63
N ILE A 53 14.26 9.21 1.81
CA ILE A 53 14.99 9.01 3.06
C ILE A 53 14.60 10.06 4.08
N THR A 54 14.50 11.34 3.68
CA THR A 54 14.11 12.42 4.60
C THR A 54 12.65 12.30 5.06
N ARG A 55 11.77 11.77 4.20
CA ARG A 55 10.35 11.52 4.49
C ARG A 55 10.07 10.07 4.85
N TRP A 56 11.09 9.35 5.31
CA TRP A 56 10.95 7.96 5.71
C TRP A 56 9.81 7.81 6.72
N ASN A 57 8.80 7.03 6.36
CA ASN A 57 7.54 7.01 7.09
C ASN A 57 7.63 6.06 8.29
N TRP A 58 8.04 6.62 9.44
CA TRP A 58 8.25 5.86 10.66
C TRP A 58 6.97 5.18 11.19
N LYS A 59 5.77 5.74 10.90
CA LYS A 59 4.49 5.14 11.32
C LYS A 59 4.20 3.87 10.54
N SER A 60 4.35 3.91 9.21
CA SER A 60 4.26 2.72 8.36
C SER A 60 5.34 1.71 8.70
N ALA A 61 6.57 2.17 9.00
CA ALA A 61 7.66 1.30 9.44
C ALA A 61 7.32 0.53 10.71
N LEU A 62 6.86 1.24 11.74
CA LEU A 62 6.52 0.66 13.03
C LEU A 62 5.34 -0.32 12.91
N LEU A 63 4.24 0.09 12.28
CA LEU A 63 3.07 -0.78 12.12
C LEU A 63 3.37 -2.00 11.24
N GLY A 64 4.11 -1.79 10.15
CA GLY A 64 4.56 -2.87 9.27
C GLY A 64 5.44 -3.88 10.01
N ALA A 65 6.41 -3.40 10.78
CA ALA A 65 7.30 -4.24 11.58
C ALA A 65 6.55 -5.02 12.66
N ILE A 66 5.65 -4.38 13.42
CA ILE A 66 4.85 -5.05 14.47
C ILE A 66 3.93 -6.12 13.90
N LEU A 67 3.15 -5.79 12.88
CA LEU A 67 2.23 -6.75 12.26
C LEU A 67 2.98 -7.96 11.73
N ARG A 68 4.15 -7.73 11.11
CA ARG A 68 4.93 -8.80 10.51
C ARG A 68 5.67 -9.64 11.56
N ALA A 69 6.26 -9.01 12.57
CA ALA A 69 6.84 -9.72 13.71
C ALA A 69 5.80 -10.62 14.40
N SER A 70 4.55 -10.16 14.55
CA SER A 70 3.47 -10.98 15.12
C SER A 70 3.16 -12.22 14.26
N PHE A 71 3.20 -12.09 12.94
CA PHE A 71 2.98 -13.20 12.01
C PHE A 71 4.13 -14.22 12.07
N TYR A 72 5.38 -13.77 12.01
CA TYR A 72 6.54 -14.66 12.12
C TYR A 72 6.59 -15.36 13.47
N PHE A 73 6.33 -14.64 14.56
CA PHE A 73 6.27 -15.22 15.89
C PHE A 73 5.23 -16.33 16.00
N THR A 74 4.02 -16.12 15.47
CA THR A 74 2.95 -17.12 15.50
C THR A 74 3.26 -18.33 14.63
N VAL A 75 3.81 -18.12 13.43
CA VAL A 75 4.20 -19.21 12.51
C VAL A 75 5.34 -20.06 13.11
N TYR A 76 6.41 -19.44 13.61
CA TYR A 76 7.56 -20.19 14.16
C TYR A 76 7.20 -20.93 15.44
N LYS A 77 6.37 -20.32 16.31
CA LYS A 77 5.86 -20.99 17.50
C LYS A 77 4.97 -22.18 17.13
N ALA A 78 4.14 -22.06 16.09
CA ALA A 78 3.32 -23.17 15.59
C ALA A 78 4.19 -24.31 15.01
N SER A 79 5.33 -23.98 14.40
CA SER A 79 6.29 -24.95 13.86
C SER A 79 7.18 -25.62 14.91
N LYS A 80 7.06 -25.28 16.21
CA LYS A 80 7.85 -25.83 17.33
C LYS A 80 9.37 -25.64 17.18
N GLU A 81 9.79 -24.56 16.54
CA GLU A 81 11.19 -24.19 16.43
C GLU A 81 11.78 -23.74 17.77
N SER A 82 13.12 -23.80 17.91
CA SER A 82 13.78 -23.35 19.13
C SER A 82 13.59 -21.84 19.36
N TRP A 83 13.57 -21.43 20.63
CA TRP A 83 13.34 -20.03 21.01
C TRP A 83 14.42 -19.08 20.45
N ALA A 84 15.69 -19.52 20.47
CA ALA A 84 16.80 -18.73 19.95
C ALA A 84 16.69 -18.49 18.43
N VAL A 85 16.31 -19.52 17.67
CA VAL A 85 16.11 -19.43 16.22
C VAL A 85 14.90 -18.53 15.90
N THR A 86 13.80 -18.70 16.64
CA THR A 86 12.59 -17.89 16.48
C THR A 86 12.88 -16.40 16.74
N LEU A 87 13.55 -16.07 17.84
CA LEU A 87 13.87 -14.69 18.20
C LEU A 87 14.82 -14.04 17.19
N THR A 88 15.83 -14.78 16.73
CA THR A 88 16.77 -14.30 15.71
C THR A 88 16.06 -14.02 14.39
N ALA A 89 15.23 -14.95 13.92
CA ALA A 89 14.44 -14.77 12.69
C ALA A 89 13.48 -13.56 12.80
N VAL A 90 12.79 -13.42 13.94
CA VAL A 90 11.89 -12.29 14.19
C VAL A 90 12.65 -10.96 14.21
N LEU A 91 13.82 -10.88 14.86
CA LEU A 91 14.63 -9.66 14.93
C LEU A 91 15.18 -9.23 13.57
N VAL A 92 15.66 -10.18 12.77
CA VAL A 92 16.15 -9.92 11.41
C VAL A 92 15.01 -9.41 10.53
N GLU A 93 13.87 -10.10 10.52
CA GLU A 93 12.70 -9.67 9.73
C GLU A 93 12.16 -8.33 10.22
N LEU A 94 12.11 -8.10 11.55
CA LEU A 94 11.66 -6.84 12.14
C LEU A 94 12.56 -5.69 11.68
N SER A 95 13.88 -5.86 11.75
CA SER A 95 14.85 -4.83 11.35
C SER A 95 14.75 -4.53 9.86
N PHE A 96 14.80 -5.58 9.02
CA PHE A 96 14.65 -5.45 7.58
C PHE A 96 13.31 -4.78 7.20
N ARG A 97 12.21 -5.19 7.85
CA ARG A 97 10.88 -4.66 7.57
C ARG A 97 10.67 -3.26 8.09
N PHE A 98 11.29 -2.88 9.19
CA PHE A 98 11.27 -1.52 9.68
C PHE A 98 11.79 -0.57 8.60
N PHE A 99 13.02 -0.82 8.09
CA PHE A 99 13.61 0.03 7.06
C PHE A 99 12.81 0.02 5.75
N THR A 100 12.49 -1.17 5.22
CA THR A 100 11.81 -1.29 3.92
C THR A 100 10.37 -0.78 3.96
N SER A 101 9.65 -0.94 5.06
CA SER A 101 8.26 -0.47 5.19
C SER A 101 8.18 1.05 5.32
N GLY A 102 9.17 1.71 5.95
CA GLY A 102 9.20 3.16 5.99
C GLY A 102 9.56 3.81 4.65
N ILE A 103 10.46 3.19 3.87
CA ILE A 103 10.74 3.57 2.47
C ILE A 103 9.48 3.40 1.62
N SER A 104 8.84 2.23 1.72
CA SER A 104 7.61 1.94 0.99
C SER A 104 6.49 2.90 1.38
N GLY A 105 6.36 3.23 2.67
CA GLY A 105 5.41 4.21 3.18
C GLY A 105 5.67 5.61 2.65
N ALA A 106 6.94 6.05 2.56
CA ALA A 106 7.30 7.34 1.97
C ALA A 106 6.94 7.42 0.47
N ILE A 107 7.20 6.34 -0.27
CA ILE A 107 6.79 6.23 -1.68
C ILE A 107 5.26 6.33 -1.77
N VAL A 108 4.52 5.50 -1.03
CA VAL A 108 3.05 5.51 -1.03
C VAL A 108 2.49 6.90 -0.68
N GLN A 109 3.07 7.55 0.33
CA GLN A 109 2.68 8.89 0.77
C GLN A 109 2.81 9.91 -0.36
N SER A 110 3.87 9.81 -1.16
CA SER A 110 4.09 10.70 -2.32
C SER A 110 2.99 10.55 -3.38
N PHE A 111 2.35 9.37 -3.48
CA PHE A 111 1.23 9.14 -4.40
C PHE A 111 -0.14 9.45 -3.80
N ARG A 112 -0.24 9.91 -2.54
CA ARG A 112 -1.54 10.07 -1.87
C ARG A 112 -2.46 11.04 -2.60
N ARG A 113 -1.93 12.17 -3.10
CA ARG A 113 -2.67 13.19 -3.87
C ARG A 113 -2.57 13.04 -5.39
N ALA A 114 -1.93 11.97 -5.88
CA ALA A 114 -1.68 11.78 -7.30
C ALA A 114 -2.97 11.49 -8.10
N ARG A 115 -3.10 12.13 -9.27
CA ARG A 115 -4.22 11.95 -10.22
C ARG A 115 -3.74 11.40 -11.57
N PRO A 116 -4.51 10.50 -12.22
CA PRO A 116 -5.78 9.94 -11.76
C PRO A 116 -5.61 8.89 -10.65
N ALA A 117 -6.58 8.84 -9.73
CA ALA A 117 -6.46 8.08 -8.48
C ALA A 117 -6.26 6.57 -8.69
N TRP A 118 -6.93 5.99 -9.70
CA TRP A 118 -6.85 4.56 -10.04
C TRP A 118 -5.45 4.18 -10.55
N LEU A 119 -4.83 5.05 -11.36
CA LEU A 119 -3.52 4.79 -11.94
C LEU A 119 -2.42 4.92 -10.88
N ALA A 120 -2.53 5.92 -10.00
CA ALA A 120 -1.64 6.01 -8.84
C ALA A 120 -1.73 4.76 -7.95
N THR A 121 -2.95 4.28 -7.68
CA THR A 121 -3.14 3.02 -6.95
C THR A 121 -2.51 1.84 -7.69
N LEU A 122 -2.70 1.72 -9.01
CA LEU A 122 -2.11 0.66 -9.81
C LEU A 122 -0.58 0.67 -9.74
N ILE A 123 0.05 1.85 -9.94
CA ILE A 123 1.51 2.00 -9.87
C ILE A 123 2.04 1.61 -8.50
N VAL A 124 1.45 2.13 -7.41
CA VAL A 124 1.89 1.79 -6.04
C VAL A 124 1.72 0.29 -5.75
N THR A 125 0.61 -0.30 -6.19
CA THR A 125 0.29 -1.71 -5.98
C THR A 125 1.25 -2.65 -6.72
N ILE A 126 1.78 -2.24 -7.86
CA ILE A 126 2.73 -3.03 -8.67
C ILE A 126 4.18 -2.75 -8.25
N SER A 127 4.54 -1.47 -8.09
CA SER A 127 5.92 -1.05 -7.80
C SER A 127 6.41 -1.55 -6.45
N LEU A 128 5.56 -1.56 -5.41
CA LEU A 128 5.99 -2.01 -4.09
C LEU A 128 6.33 -3.50 -4.02
N PRO A 129 5.50 -4.43 -4.53
CA PRO A 129 5.89 -5.84 -4.64
C PRO A 129 7.15 -6.03 -5.48
N ILE A 130 7.26 -5.36 -6.63
CA ILE A 130 8.48 -5.45 -7.46
C ILE A 130 9.69 -5.04 -6.63
N PHE A 131 9.66 -3.87 -6.00
CA PHE A 131 10.74 -3.36 -5.16
C PHE A 131 11.07 -4.32 -4.00
N SER A 132 10.07 -4.76 -3.25
CA SER A 132 10.26 -5.68 -2.11
C SER A 132 10.88 -7.00 -2.57
N HIS A 133 10.44 -7.56 -3.69
CA HIS A 133 10.96 -8.82 -4.20
C HIS A 133 12.31 -8.68 -4.89
N THR A 134 12.63 -7.52 -5.48
CA THR A 134 13.99 -7.23 -5.94
C THR A 134 14.96 -7.21 -4.76
N ILE A 135 14.61 -6.55 -3.66
CA ILE A 135 15.46 -6.55 -2.45
C ILE A 135 15.58 -7.96 -1.90
N GLU A 136 14.48 -8.69 -1.76
CA GLU A 136 14.48 -10.08 -1.28
C GLU A 136 15.39 -10.95 -2.16
N PHE A 137 15.27 -10.84 -3.49
CA PHE A 137 16.11 -11.57 -4.44
C PHE A 137 17.59 -11.22 -4.30
N VAL A 138 17.94 -9.93 -4.23
CA VAL A 138 19.33 -9.48 -4.07
C VAL A 138 19.90 -9.93 -2.73
N SER A 139 19.15 -9.82 -1.63
CA SER A 139 19.58 -10.27 -0.31
C SER A 139 19.88 -11.77 -0.32
N HIS A 140 19.03 -12.57 -0.97
CA HIS A 140 19.27 -14.01 -1.09
C HIS A 140 20.45 -14.34 -2.01
N TYR A 141 20.55 -13.66 -3.16
CA TYR A 141 21.71 -13.82 -4.04
C TYR A 141 23.01 -13.50 -3.30
N ALA A 142 23.03 -12.42 -2.53
CA ALA A 142 24.18 -12.05 -1.72
C ALA A 142 24.45 -13.08 -0.61
N GLN A 143 23.42 -13.59 0.05
CA GLN A 143 23.55 -14.65 1.06
C GLN A 143 24.17 -15.92 0.45
N GLU A 144 23.65 -16.38 -0.68
CA GLU A 144 24.11 -17.61 -1.35
C GLU A 144 25.53 -17.46 -1.90
N GLN A 145 25.87 -16.30 -2.47
CA GLN A 145 27.16 -16.06 -3.12
C GLN A 145 28.30 -15.69 -2.15
N TYR A 146 28.00 -14.91 -1.09
CA TYR A 146 29.03 -14.31 -0.23
C TYR A 146 28.97 -14.74 1.23
N PHE A 147 27.81 -15.21 1.71
CA PHE A 147 27.61 -15.53 3.14
C PHE A 147 27.14 -16.97 3.39
N ASN A 148 27.37 -17.87 2.44
CA ASN A 148 26.96 -19.28 2.51
C ASN A 148 27.49 -19.96 3.78
N ASP A 149 28.73 -19.65 4.15
CA ASP A 149 29.42 -20.24 5.32
C ASP A 149 28.85 -19.77 6.67
N ILE A 150 28.08 -18.67 6.68
CA ILE A 150 27.55 -18.04 7.90
C ILE A 150 26.04 -18.27 8.03
N PHE A 151 25.30 -18.24 6.92
CA PHE A 151 23.84 -18.40 6.90
C PHE A 151 23.43 -19.53 5.96
N ALA A 152 23.12 -20.70 6.52
CA ALA A 152 22.64 -21.86 5.78
C ALA A 152 21.46 -21.49 4.86
N ALA A 153 21.61 -21.74 3.55
CA ALA A 153 20.56 -21.50 2.58
C ALA A 153 19.45 -22.56 2.71
N SER A 154 18.19 -22.14 2.78
CA SER A 154 17.05 -23.06 2.86
C SER A 154 16.77 -23.71 1.49
N GLU A 155 16.97 -25.02 1.36
CA GLU A 155 16.74 -25.80 0.13
C GLU A 155 15.25 -26.00 -0.25
N ASN A 156 14.31 -25.40 0.48
CA ASN A 156 12.94 -25.87 0.48
C ASN A 156 12.08 -25.27 -0.65
N LYS A 157 11.49 -26.13 -1.50
CA LYS A 157 10.50 -25.79 -2.55
C LYS A 157 9.21 -25.14 -2.01
N ALA A 158 9.02 -25.12 -0.68
CA ALA A 158 7.95 -24.39 -0.02
C ALA A 158 7.99 -22.86 -0.27
N ARG A 159 9.18 -22.31 -0.56
CA ARG A 159 9.42 -20.88 -0.81
C ARG A 159 8.59 -20.31 -1.96
N GLN A 160 8.47 -21.04 -3.06
CA GLN A 160 7.68 -20.61 -4.23
C GLN A 160 6.17 -20.56 -3.96
N LYS A 161 5.65 -21.43 -3.07
CA LYS A 161 4.22 -21.43 -2.70
C LYS A 161 3.86 -20.27 -1.76
N ALA A 162 4.79 -19.86 -0.90
CA ALA A 162 4.62 -18.69 -0.03
C ALA A 162 4.66 -17.37 -0.82
N PHE A 163 5.39 -17.35 -1.94
CA PHE A 163 5.55 -16.17 -2.81
C PHE A 163 4.23 -15.63 -3.37
N ALA A 164 3.34 -16.50 -3.86
CA ALA A 164 2.06 -16.06 -4.45
C ALA A 164 1.16 -15.32 -3.44
N ILE A 165 1.10 -15.87 -2.23
CA ILE A 165 0.32 -15.30 -1.13
C ILE A 165 0.97 -14.00 -0.64
N SER A 166 2.30 -13.94 -0.59
CA SER A 166 3.01 -12.72 -0.20
C SER A 166 2.85 -11.60 -1.22
N VAL A 167 2.83 -11.88 -2.53
CA VAL A 167 2.54 -10.89 -3.58
C VAL A 167 1.13 -10.33 -3.41
N LEU A 168 0.12 -11.18 -3.29
CA LEU A 168 -1.28 -10.74 -3.13
C LEU A 168 -1.44 -9.91 -1.85
N PHE A 169 -0.85 -10.39 -0.74
CA PHE A 169 -0.87 -9.66 0.52
C PHE A 169 -0.15 -8.32 0.43
N SER A 170 0.99 -8.25 -0.28
CA SER A 170 1.74 -7.01 -0.48
C SER A 170 0.97 -6.02 -1.35
N ALA A 171 0.31 -6.49 -2.41
CA ALA A 171 -0.56 -5.68 -3.25
C ALA A 171 -1.74 -5.10 -2.44
N LEU A 172 -2.46 -5.94 -1.68
CA LEU A 172 -3.55 -5.49 -0.81
C LEU A 172 -3.06 -4.52 0.27
N SER A 173 -1.91 -4.80 0.88
CA SER A 173 -1.30 -3.93 1.88
C SER A 173 -0.92 -2.56 1.29
N ALA A 174 -0.33 -2.53 0.09
CA ALA A 174 0.01 -1.30 -0.62
C ALA A 174 -1.23 -0.48 -0.97
N MET A 175 -2.29 -1.13 -1.49
CA MET A 175 -3.57 -0.49 -1.76
C MET A 175 -4.19 0.12 -0.50
N PHE A 176 -4.20 -0.65 0.60
CA PHE A 176 -4.77 -0.19 1.86
C PHE A 176 -3.93 0.92 2.50
N ASN A 177 -2.60 0.86 2.40
CA ASN A 177 -1.74 1.91 2.91
C ASN A 177 -1.96 3.24 2.15
N LEU A 178 -2.06 3.18 0.82
CA LEU A 178 -2.42 4.34 0.00
C LEU A 178 -3.81 4.86 0.34
N PHE A 179 -4.78 3.96 0.58
CA PHE A 179 -6.12 4.32 1.02
C PHE A 179 -6.08 5.06 2.35
N MET A 180 -5.37 4.56 3.37
CA MET A 180 -5.24 5.25 4.66
C MET A 180 -4.60 6.63 4.53
N MET A 181 -3.51 6.73 3.74
CA MET A 181 -2.81 8.00 3.53
C MET A 181 -3.67 9.03 2.78
N ARG A 182 -4.53 8.58 1.85
CA ARG A 182 -5.54 9.44 1.22
C ARG A 182 -6.59 9.96 2.19
N HIS A 183 -6.84 9.27 3.29
CA HIS A 183 -7.74 9.70 4.36
C HIS A 183 -7.01 10.46 5.48
N GLY A 184 -5.76 10.87 5.24
CA GLY A 184 -4.97 11.64 6.20
C GLY A 184 -4.52 10.84 7.42
N VAL A 185 -4.29 9.53 7.25
CA VAL A 185 -3.84 8.62 8.31
C VAL A 185 -2.48 8.03 7.93
N LEU A 186 -1.58 7.86 8.91
CA LEU A 186 -0.19 7.43 8.71
C LEU A 186 0.69 8.42 7.93
N LEU A 187 0.34 9.71 7.92
CA LEU A 187 1.19 10.74 7.31
C LEU A 187 2.34 11.15 8.24
N VAL A 188 3.51 11.40 7.67
CA VAL A 188 4.70 11.89 8.37
C VAL A 188 5.30 13.05 7.58
N GLY A 189 5.56 14.19 8.24
CA GLY A 189 6.15 15.35 7.56
C GLY A 189 5.26 15.92 6.46
N ALA A 190 3.96 16.02 6.74
CA ALA A 190 2.91 16.50 5.84
C ALA A 190 2.21 17.75 6.42
N GLY A 191 2.98 18.65 7.03
CA GLY A 191 2.46 19.86 7.68
C GLY A 191 1.33 19.56 8.68
N GLU A 192 0.27 20.37 8.62
CA GLU A 192 -0.93 20.27 9.47
C GLU A 192 -1.70 18.95 9.36
N GLU A 193 -1.56 18.20 8.26
CA GLU A 193 -2.19 16.89 8.11
C GLU A 193 -1.51 15.80 8.97
N THR A 194 -0.31 16.07 9.48
CA THR A 194 0.45 15.14 10.32
C THR A 194 -0.17 15.03 11.71
N LYS A 195 -0.87 13.92 11.97
CA LYS A 195 -1.50 13.65 13.28
C LYS A 195 -0.63 12.77 14.16
N SER A 196 -0.95 12.65 15.45
CA SER A 196 -0.26 11.70 16.33
C SER A 196 -0.62 10.26 15.97
N LEU A 197 0.29 9.30 16.22
CA LEU A 197 0.04 7.87 15.96
C LEU A 197 -1.22 7.37 16.67
N GLY A 198 -1.47 7.83 17.90
CA GLY A 198 -2.68 7.45 18.65
C GLY A 198 -3.98 7.96 17.99
N SER A 199 -3.97 9.15 17.39
CA SER A 199 -5.12 9.67 16.63
C SER A 199 -5.36 8.84 15.37
N ASP A 200 -4.28 8.48 14.67
CA ASP A 200 -4.32 7.64 13.48
C ASP A 200 -4.88 6.25 13.80
N LEU A 201 -4.35 5.59 14.84
CA LEU A 201 -4.77 4.25 15.26
C LEU A 201 -6.28 4.16 15.57
N LYS A 202 -6.88 5.21 16.13
CA LYS A 202 -8.33 5.25 16.41
C LYS A 202 -9.18 5.23 15.14
N LYS A 203 -8.65 5.72 14.01
CA LYS A 203 -9.36 5.76 12.71
C LYS A 203 -9.20 4.47 11.91
N ILE A 204 -8.13 3.71 12.13
CA ILE A 204 -7.83 2.50 11.36
C ILE A 204 -9.00 1.50 11.34
N PRO A 205 -9.68 1.15 12.46
CA PRO A 205 -10.79 0.19 12.42
C PRO A 205 -11.92 0.61 11.48
N PHE A 206 -12.26 1.90 11.47
CA PHE A 206 -13.27 2.45 10.57
C PHE A 206 -12.79 2.39 9.11
N LEU A 207 -11.54 2.78 8.83
CA LEU A 207 -10.96 2.71 7.49
C LEU A 207 -10.85 1.27 6.96
N VAL A 208 -10.57 0.29 7.83
CA VAL A 208 -10.61 -1.14 7.48
C VAL A 208 -12.04 -1.52 7.06
N ALA A 209 -13.04 -1.16 7.87
CA ALA A 209 -14.44 -1.45 7.53
C ALA A 209 -14.86 -0.77 6.22
N GLU A 210 -14.45 0.48 6.00
CA GLU A 210 -14.73 1.20 4.76
C GLU A 210 -14.08 0.55 3.55
N PHE A 211 -12.80 0.20 3.64
CA PHE A 211 -12.05 -0.47 2.58
C PHE A 211 -12.65 -1.84 2.23
N VAL A 212 -12.95 -2.66 3.23
CA VAL A 212 -13.51 -4.01 3.05
C VAL A 212 -14.95 -3.97 2.55
N THR A 213 -15.71 -2.90 2.86
CA THR A 213 -17.09 -2.74 2.37
C THR A 213 -17.21 -1.98 1.05
N TYR A 214 -16.10 -1.46 0.50
CA TYR A 214 -16.11 -0.66 -0.72
C TYR A 214 -16.72 -1.40 -1.92
N LEU A 215 -16.20 -2.59 -2.25
CA LEU A 215 -16.70 -3.41 -3.36
C LEU A 215 -18.18 -3.81 -3.20
N PRO A 216 -18.61 -4.34 -2.03
CA PRO A 216 -20.04 -4.55 -1.74
C PRO A 216 -20.92 -3.33 -1.98
N LYS A 217 -20.52 -2.17 -1.43
CA LYS A 217 -21.28 -0.92 -1.59
C LYS A 217 -21.37 -0.49 -3.05
N LEU A 218 -20.30 -0.66 -3.82
CA LEU A 218 -20.27 -0.35 -5.24
C LEU A 218 -21.24 -1.24 -6.04
N ILE A 219 -21.22 -2.55 -5.77
CA ILE A 219 -22.14 -3.52 -6.40
C ILE A 219 -23.60 -3.17 -6.06
N LEU A 220 -23.90 -2.94 -4.78
CA LEU A 220 -25.24 -2.58 -4.33
C LEU A 220 -25.72 -1.24 -4.92
N ARG A 221 -24.82 -0.28 -5.06
CA ARG A 221 -25.10 1.00 -5.73
C ARG A 221 -25.52 0.77 -7.19
N PHE A 222 -24.76 -0.03 -7.95
CA PHE A 222 -25.11 -0.32 -9.33
C PHE A 222 -26.43 -1.09 -9.47
N ILE A 223 -26.70 -2.05 -8.56
CA ILE A 223 -27.98 -2.76 -8.53
C ILE A 223 -29.13 -1.78 -8.28
N ARG A 224 -28.99 -0.88 -7.29
CA ARG A 224 -30.01 0.13 -6.96
C ARG A 224 -30.24 1.15 -8.09
N GLU A 225 -29.19 1.48 -8.84
CA GLU A 225 -29.26 2.35 -10.02
C GLU A 225 -29.76 1.64 -11.29
N GLY A 226 -30.11 0.34 -11.23
CA GLY A 226 -30.54 -0.45 -12.39
C GLY A 226 -29.40 -0.84 -13.35
N LYS A 227 -28.15 -0.55 -13.00
CA LYS A 227 -26.93 -0.79 -13.80
C LYS A 227 -26.40 -2.21 -13.59
N LEU A 228 -27.23 -3.23 -13.86
CA LEU A 228 -26.90 -4.63 -13.58
C LEU A 228 -25.64 -5.12 -14.31
N VAL A 229 -25.40 -4.67 -15.54
CA VAL A 229 -24.19 -5.02 -16.31
C VAL A 229 -22.91 -4.57 -15.59
N PHE A 230 -22.92 -3.37 -14.99
CA PHE A 230 -21.78 -2.87 -14.23
C PHE A 230 -21.58 -3.63 -12.92
N ALA A 231 -22.69 -3.96 -12.23
CA ALA A 231 -22.63 -4.77 -11.01
C ALA A 231 -22.02 -6.16 -11.28
N LEU A 232 -22.49 -6.83 -12.33
CA LEU A 232 -21.95 -8.11 -12.79
C LEU A 232 -20.49 -7.97 -13.24
N GLY A 233 -20.16 -6.91 -13.98
CA GLY A 233 -18.80 -6.61 -14.42
C GLY A 233 -17.81 -6.51 -13.25
N VAL A 234 -18.14 -5.73 -12.20
CA VAL A 234 -17.30 -5.60 -11.00
C VAL A 234 -17.17 -6.93 -10.26
N PHE A 235 -18.29 -7.66 -10.09
CA PHE A 235 -18.30 -8.95 -9.40
C PHE A 235 -17.45 -10.00 -10.13
N SER A 236 -17.64 -10.14 -11.44
CA SER A 236 -16.88 -11.04 -12.30
C SER A 236 -15.40 -10.66 -12.32
N ALA A 237 -15.07 -9.38 -12.54
CA ALA A 237 -13.69 -8.89 -12.58
C ALA A 237 -12.93 -9.18 -11.30
N PHE A 238 -13.57 -9.02 -10.13
CA PHE A 238 -12.95 -9.35 -8.85
C PHE A 238 -12.52 -10.82 -8.78
N GLY A 239 -13.45 -11.75 -9.04
CA GLY A 239 -13.11 -13.17 -8.91
C GLY A 239 -12.14 -13.67 -9.98
N PHE A 240 -12.25 -13.17 -11.21
CA PHE A 240 -11.24 -13.47 -12.24
C PHE A 240 -9.87 -12.90 -11.90
N ALA A 241 -9.77 -11.69 -11.34
CA ALA A 241 -8.49 -11.13 -10.92
C ALA A 241 -7.85 -11.96 -9.80
N VAL A 242 -8.61 -12.32 -8.77
CA VAL A 242 -8.13 -13.18 -7.67
C VAL A 242 -7.72 -14.56 -8.19
N GLY A 243 -8.55 -15.17 -9.05
CA GLY A 243 -8.28 -16.47 -9.67
C GLY A 243 -7.06 -16.46 -10.59
N ALA A 244 -6.90 -15.44 -11.43
CA ALA A 244 -5.76 -15.30 -12.32
C ALA A 244 -4.45 -15.11 -11.55
N ILE A 245 -4.46 -14.26 -10.51
CA ILE A 245 -3.31 -14.06 -9.64
C ILE A 245 -2.93 -15.39 -8.96
N LEU A 246 -3.85 -16.01 -8.21
CA LEU A 246 -3.53 -17.20 -7.43
C LEU A 246 -3.28 -18.45 -8.29
N GLY A 247 -4.00 -18.59 -9.40
CA GLY A 247 -3.88 -19.70 -10.33
C GLY A 247 -2.63 -19.62 -11.21
N GLY A 248 -2.33 -18.44 -11.74
CA GLY A 248 -1.12 -18.17 -12.53
C GLY A 248 0.14 -18.47 -11.74
N PHE A 249 0.24 -17.97 -10.50
CA PHE A 249 1.42 -18.20 -9.65
C PHE A 249 1.62 -19.67 -9.24
N ARG A 250 0.54 -20.47 -9.17
CA ARG A 250 0.65 -21.91 -8.86
C ARG A 250 0.90 -22.80 -10.08
N GLY A 251 0.88 -22.24 -11.29
CA GLY A 251 1.04 -23.01 -12.54
C GLY A 251 -0.06 -24.07 -12.76
N LYS A 252 -1.20 -23.95 -12.08
CA LYS A 252 -2.32 -24.90 -12.15
C LYS A 252 -3.62 -24.17 -12.43
N TRP A 253 -4.10 -24.26 -13.67
CA TRP A 253 -5.36 -23.63 -14.09
C TRP A 253 -6.59 -24.09 -13.31
N SER A 254 -6.63 -25.35 -12.86
CA SER A 254 -7.72 -25.84 -11.99
C SER A 254 -7.85 -25.06 -10.69
N TRP A 255 -6.72 -24.57 -10.15
CA TRP A 255 -6.71 -23.71 -8.95
C TRP A 255 -7.17 -22.29 -9.23
N ALA A 256 -6.93 -21.77 -10.45
CA ALA A 256 -7.44 -20.46 -10.85
C ALA A 256 -8.98 -20.43 -10.73
N TRP A 257 -9.62 -21.51 -11.20
CA TRP A 257 -11.07 -21.63 -11.15
C TRP A 257 -11.60 -21.79 -9.71
N THR A 258 -11.00 -22.67 -8.90
CA THR A 258 -11.46 -22.88 -7.52
C THR A 258 -11.28 -21.63 -6.66
N THR A 259 -10.18 -20.89 -6.84
CA THR A 259 -9.94 -19.63 -6.12
C THR A 259 -10.86 -18.50 -6.61
N ALA A 260 -11.13 -18.41 -7.91
CA ALA A 260 -12.14 -17.50 -8.44
C ALA A 260 -13.53 -17.78 -7.83
N LEU A 261 -13.96 -19.04 -7.84
CA LEU A 261 -15.24 -19.46 -7.27
C LEU A 261 -15.35 -19.17 -5.77
N GLY A 262 -14.28 -19.44 -5.02
CA GLY A 262 -14.20 -19.10 -3.59
C GLY A 262 -14.32 -17.59 -3.36
N SER A 263 -13.62 -16.78 -4.15
CA SER A 263 -13.64 -15.32 -4.03
C SER A 263 -15.01 -14.72 -4.38
N TRP A 264 -15.70 -15.25 -5.39
CA TRP A 264 -17.08 -14.85 -5.71
C TRP A 264 -18.05 -15.19 -4.59
N THR A 265 -17.95 -16.39 -4.01
CA THR A 265 -18.78 -16.80 -2.87
C THR A 265 -18.57 -15.85 -1.69
N ILE A 266 -17.32 -15.54 -1.34
CA ILE A 266 -16.97 -14.62 -0.26
C ILE A 266 -17.55 -13.22 -0.55
N LEU A 267 -17.33 -12.69 -1.75
CA LEU A 267 -17.83 -11.36 -2.13
C LEU A 267 -19.36 -11.31 -2.12
N LEU A 268 -20.04 -12.36 -2.58
CA LEU A 268 -21.50 -12.45 -2.58
C LEU A 268 -22.06 -12.44 -1.16
N VAL A 269 -21.57 -13.36 -0.30
CA VAL A 269 -22.00 -13.45 1.10
C VAL A 269 -21.76 -12.12 1.83
N TRP A 270 -20.59 -11.53 1.63
CA TRP A 270 -20.27 -10.23 2.24
C TRP A 270 -21.16 -9.10 1.72
N THR A 271 -21.49 -9.10 0.42
CA THR A 271 -22.43 -8.14 -0.17
C THR A 271 -23.83 -8.26 0.42
N LEU A 272 -24.31 -9.47 0.66
CA LEU A 272 -25.60 -9.72 1.31
C LEU A 272 -25.60 -9.23 2.77
N ILE A 273 -24.52 -9.49 3.52
CA ILE A 273 -24.36 -9.00 4.91
C ILE A 273 -24.39 -7.46 4.93
N VAL A 274 -23.63 -6.80 4.06
CA VAL A 274 -23.60 -5.33 3.96
C VAL A 274 -24.98 -4.77 3.58
N ALA A 275 -25.67 -5.39 2.63
CA ALA A 275 -27.03 -4.99 2.24
C ALA A 275 -28.01 -5.09 3.43
N PHE A 276 -27.92 -6.17 4.20
CA PHE A 276 -28.73 -6.39 5.37
C PHE A 276 -28.48 -5.33 6.46
N ILE A 277 -27.21 -5.03 6.76
CA ILE A 277 -26.84 -3.99 7.73
C ILE A 277 -27.35 -2.62 7.29
N ILE A 278 -27.16 -2.24 6.02
CA ILE A 278 -27.64 -0.97 5.47
C ILE A 278 -29.16 -0.88 5.62
N ARG A 279 -29.90 -1.97 5.33
CA ARG A 279 -31.35 -2.01 5.49
C ARG A 279 -31.79 -1.83 6.94
N ILE A 280 -31.12 -2.48 7.90
CA ILE A 280 -31.41 -2.29 9.34
C ILE A 280 -31.21 -0.84 9.76
N LEU A 281 -30.08 -0.23 9.37
CA LEU A 281 -29.78 1.16 9.73
C LEU A 281 -30.80 2.14 9.15
N GLN A 282 -31.28 1.89 7.92
CA GLN A 282 -32.32 2.70 7.29
C GLN A 282 -33.68 2.58 7.99
N MET A 283 -34.05 1.40 8.50
CA MET A 283 -35.28 1.23 9.27
C MET A 283 -35.19 1.97 10.61
N ARG A 284 -34.04 1.92 11.29
CA ARG A 284 -33.83 2.63 12.56
C ARG A 284 -33.86 4.15 12.41
N SER A 285 -33.45 4.70 11.27
CA SER A 285 -33.47 6.14 11.01
C SER A 285 -34.88 6.70 10.72
N LYS A 286 -35.88 5.85 10.47
CA LYS A 286 -37.25 6.27 10.15
C LYS A 286 -38.19 6.25 11.36
N ASN A 287 -37.74 5.69 12.48
CA ASN A 287 -38.45 5.65 13.76
C ASN A 287 -37.83 6.68 14.71
#